data_AF-A0A8S2DWK1-F1
#
_entry.id   AF-A0A8S2DWK1-F1
#
_cell.length_a   1.000
_cell.length_b   1.000
_cell.length_c   1.000
_cell.angle_alpha   90.00
_cell.angle_beta   90.00
_cell.angle_gamma   90.00
#
_symmetry.space_group_name_H-M   'P 1'
#
loop_
_entity.id
_entity.type
_entity.pdbx_description
1 polymer ?
#
loop_
_entity_poly.entity_id
_entity_poly.type
_entity_poly.pdbx_seq_one_letter_code
_entity_poly.pdbx_strand_id
1 'polypeptide(L)'
;MILVWIGFASTGIIIARYFRKTFSSRKLCGEDIWFSIHRTIMCLCAFLTLLAFFFIFSVLQGRWVDFNEKTAFAHSIMGVIIVILAVIQPWMTIFRCHSESRFRPIFNYLHRTVGITTYILSLPVIWLAIYFTNSATTSNKAIMGAWTGWVVLVFVAFEALEFFFKKKGFEEPLSIEFDMDYPTVHPGSQTSRLKTTLQYFLLGFHILVSLGLAIALIVLISKRL
;
A
#
# COMPACT_ATOMS: atom_id res chain seq x y z
N MET A 1 -6.41 -13.18 -0.56
CA MET A 1 -5.88 -12.32 0.53
C MET A 1 -4.39 -12.06 0.41
N ILE A 2 -3.51 -13.07 0.42
CA ILE A 2 -2.04 -12.89 0.41
C ILE A 2 -1.56 -11.94 -0.69
N LEU A 3 -1.87 -12.23 -1.96
CA LEU A 3 -1.46 -11.38 -3.10
C LEU A 3 -1.95 -9.93 -2.98
N VAL A 4 -3.16 -9.74 -2.45
CA VAL A 4 -3.77 -8.42 -2.30
C VAL A 4 -3.02 -7.58 -1.27
N TRP A 5 -2.76 -8.14 -0.08
CA TRP A 5 -2.15 -7.39 1.02
C TRP A 5 -0.63 -7.27 0.88
N ILE A 6 0.04 -8.32 0.41
CA ILE A 6 1.49 -8.33 0.18
C ILE A 6 1.85 -7.57 -1.11
N GLY A 7 1.06 -7.70 -2.18
CA GLY A 7 1.39 -7.09 -3.47
C GLY A 7 0.72 -5.74 -3.66
N PHE A 8 -0.60 -5.73 -3.81
CA PHE A 8 -1.33 -4.56 -4.27
C PHE A 8 -1.43 -3.46 -3.20
N ALA A 9 -1.73 -3.79 -1.94
CA ALA A 9 -1.91 -2.82 -0.88
C ALA A 9 -0.60 -2.08 -0.55
N SER A 10 0.52 -2.81 -0.42
CA SER A 10 1.84 -2.20 -0.19
C SER A 10 2.23 -1.25 -1.33
N THR A 11 2.06 -1.70 -2.57
CA THR A 11 2.37 -0.93 -3.78
C THR A 11 1.50 0.32 -3.87
N GLY A 12 0.20 0.20 -3.63
CA GLY A 12 -0.73 1.31 -3.64
C GLY A 12 -0.38 2.40 -2.62
N ILE A 13 0.07 2.02 -1.42
CA ILE A 13 0.50 2.96 -0.37
C ILE A 13 1.82 3.64 -0.73
N ILE A 14 2.81 2.90 -1.27
CA ILE A 14 4.08 3.47 -1.73
C ILE A 14 3.84 4.52 -2.82
N ILE A 15 3.01 4.21 -3.81
CA ILE A 15 2.65 5.14 -4.89
C ILE A 15 2.00 6.40 -4.32
N ALA A 16 1.00 6.25 -3.45
CA ALA A 16 0.34 7.41 -2.84
C ALA A 16 1.23 8.24 -1.92
N ARG A 17 2.33 7.70 -1.40
CA ARG A 17 3.22 8.42 -0.48
C ARG A 17 4.39 9.09 -1.18
N TYR A 18 5.07 8.37 -2.07
CA TYR A 18 6.36 8.81 -2.63
C TYR A 18 6.26 9.32 -4.06
N PHE A 19 5.19 8.98 -4.79
CA PHE A 19 5.07 9.29 -6.22
C PHE A 19 4.09 10.42 -6.54
N ARG A 20 3.56 11.12 -5.53
CA ARG A 20 2.67 12.29 -5.75
C ARG A 20 3.35 13.32 -6.65
N LYS A 21 4.48 13.88 -6.19
CA LYS A 21 5.23 14.91 -6.91
C LYS A 21 5.81 14.39 -8.23
N THR A 22 6.20 13.11 -8.28
CA THR A 22 6.82 12.47 -9.44
C THR A 22 5.86 12.31 -10.62
N PHE A 23 4.56 12.12 -10.34
CA PHE A 23 3.52 11.99 -11.38
C PHE A 23 2.64 13.24 -11.55
N SER A 24 2.78 14.28 -10.73
CA SER A 24 1.95 15.50 -10.83
C SER A 24 2.12 16.27 -12.15
N SER A 25 3.23 16.08 -12.88
CA SER A 25 3.43 16.70 -14.20
C SER A 25 2.65 16.02 -15.34
N ARG A 26 2.02 14.87 -15.07
CA ARG A 26 1.24 14.13 -16.07
C ARG A 26 -0.18 13.92 -15.56
N LYS A 27 -1.15 14.38 -16.33
CA LYS A 27 -2.58 14.19 -16.07
C LYS A 27 -3.14 13.09 -16.96
N LEU A 28 -4.06 12.31 -16.43
CA LEU A 28 -4.84 11.33 -17.17
C LEU A 28 -6.31 11.58 -16.87
N CYS A 29 -7.09 11.92 -17.89
CA CYS A 29 -8.49 12.38 -17.74
C CYS A 29 -8.66 13.57 -16.78
N GLY A 30 -7.72 14.53 -16.79
CA GLY A 30 -7.77 15.74 -15.97
C GLY A 30 -7.32 15.58 -14.51
N GLU A 31 -7.05 14.35 -14.07
CA GLU A 31 -6.57 14.02 -12.72
C GLU A 31 -5.08 13.61 -12.74
N ASP A 32 -4.36 13.83 -11.65
CA ASP A 32 -2.96 13.41 -11.53
C ASP A 32 -2.81 11.88 -11.74
N ILE A 33 -1.79 11.46 -12.48
CA ILE A 33 -1.57 10.03 -12.77
C ILE A 33 -1.40 9.19 -11.48
N TRP A 34 -0.69 9.69 -10.46
CA TRP A 34 -0.54 8.94 -9.20
C TRP A 34 -1.88 8.64 -8.56
N PHE A 35 -2.82 9.58 -8.64
CA PHE A 35 -4.14 9.45 -8.02
C PHE A 35 -4.96 8.40 -8.75
N SER A 36 -4.93 8.42 -10.09
CA SER A 36 -5.57 7.40 -10.92
C SER A 36 -4.99 6.01 -10.66
N ILE A 37 -3.67 5.85 -10.63
CA ILE A 37 -3.02 4.57 -10.36
C ILE A 37 -3.35 4.07 -8.94
N HIS A 38 -3.19 4.93 -7.92
CA HIS A 38 -3.51 4.58 -6.54
C HIS A 38 -4.98 4.15 -6.39
N ARG A 39 -5.91 4.93 -6.94
CA ARG A 39 -7.34 4.64 -6.90
C ARG A 39 -7.63 3.28 -7.55
N THR A 40 -7.11 3.02 -8.75
CA THR A 40 -7.34 1.76 -9.45
C THR A 40 -6.81 0.57 -8.65
N ILE A 41 -5.57 0.65 -8.15
CA ILE A 41 -4.96 -0.43 -7.35
C ILE A 41 -5.74 -0.65 -6.05
N MET A 42 -6.12 0.41 -5.33
CA MET A 42 -6.81 0.29 -4.04
C MET A 42 -8.27 -0.14 -4.18
N CYS A 43 -8.97 0.26 -5.24
CA CYS A 43 -10.30 -0.27 -5.57
C CYS A 43 -10.21 -1.77 -5.89
N LEU A 44 -9.19 -2.18 -6.66
CA LEU A 44 -8.94 -3.60 -6.92
C LEU A 44 -8.61 -4.36 -5.62
N CYS A 45 -7.82 -3.79 -4.71
CA CYS A 45 -7.56 -4.36 -3.40
C CYS A 45 -8.84 -4.60 -2.61
N ALA A 46 -9.71 -3.59 -2.51
CA ALA A 46 -10.96 -3.69 -1.77
C ALA A 46 -11.89 -4.76 -2.37
N PHE A 47 -12.04 -4.75 -3.70
CA PHE A 47 -12.83 -5.74 -4.42
C PHE A 47 -12.33 -7.17 -4.21
N LEU A 48 -11.03 -7.43 -4.44
CA LEU A 48 -10.44 -8.75 -4.28
C LEU A 48 -10.44 -9.21 -2.81
N THR A 49 -10.34 -8.29 -1.86
CA THR A 49 -10.48 -8.58 -0.43
C THR A 49 -11.90 -9.05 -0.13
N LEU A 50 -12.93 -8.31 -0.57
CA LEU A 50 -14.33 -8.72 -0.39
C LEU A 50 -14.63 -10.07 -1.04
N LEU A 51 -14.15 -10.28 -2.28
CA LEU A 51 -14.35 -11.52 -3.01
C LEU A 51 -13.71 -12.71 -2.27
N ALA A 52 -12.46 -12.56 -1.82
CA ALA A 52 -11.78 -13.61 -1.05
C ALA A 52 -12.45 -13.85 0.31
N PHE A 53 -12.97 -12.81 0.96
CA PHE A 53 -13.70 -12.93 2.22
C PHE A 53 -14.99 -13.73 2.03
N PHE A 54 -15.75 -13.42 0.97
CA PHE A 54 -16.94 -14.17 0.60
C PHE A 54 -16.64 -15.64 0.29
N PHE A 55 -15.55 -15.94 -0.43
CA PHE A 55 -15.13 -17.32 -0.69
C PHE A 55 -14.77 -18.08 0.58
N ILE A 56 -14.06 -17.47 1.53
CA ILE A 56 -13.74 -18.11 2.82
C ILE A 56 -15.03 -18.48 3.55
N PHE A 57 -15.98 -17.56 3.67
CA PHE A 57 -17.28 -17.84 4.31
C PHE A 57 -18.09 -18.90 3.58
N SER A 58 -18.07 -18.88 2.25
CA SER A 58 -18.80 -19.84 1.42
C SER A 58 -18.26 -21.26 1.60
N VAL A 59 -16.93 -21.44 1.58
CA VAL A 59 -16.28 -22.74 1.80
C VAL A 59 -16.53 -23.24 3.22
N LEU A 60 -16.54 -22.35 4.21
CA LEU A 60 -16.82 -22.71 5.61
C LEU A 60 -18.32 -22.84 5.91
N GLN A 61 -19.21 -22.70 4.92
CA GLN A 61 -20.67 -22.77 5.08
C GLN A 61 -21.19 -21.82 6.17
N GLY A 62 -20.58 -20.64 6.29
CA GLY A 62 -20.92 -19.64 7.31
C GLY A 62 -20.50 -20.01 8.74
N ARG A 63 -19.80 -21.14 8.95
CA ARG A 63 -19.29 -21.51 10.27
C ARG A 63 -18.21 -20.53 10.71
N TRP A 64 -18.34 -20.05 11.93
CA TRP A 64 -17.32 -19.25 12.59
C TRP A 64 -16.33 -20.14 13.34
N VAL A 65 -15.14 -19.60 13.61
CA VAL A 65 -14.09 -20.26 14.40
C VAL A 65 -14.48 -20.34 15.88
N ASP A 66 -14.13 -21.45 16.53
CA ASP A 66 -14.39 -21.66 17.96
C ASP A 66 -13.55 -20.69 18.82
N PHE A 67 -14.14 -20.17 19.90
CA PHE A 67 -13.45 -19.29 20.85
C PHE A 67 -12.23 -19.96 21.53
N ASN A 68 -12.24 -21.28 21.64
CA ASN A 68 -11.13 -22.06 22.20
C ASN A 68 -9.88 -22.04 21.29
N GLU A 69 -10.05 -21.82 19.98
CA GLU A 69 -8.96 -21.67 19.00
C GLU A 69 -8.40 -20.25 18.99
N LYS A 70 -7.82 -19.80 20.11
CA LYS A 70 -7.45 -18.40 20.38
C LYS A 70 -6.78 -17.66 19.23
N THR A 71 -5.79 -18.28 18.57
CA THR A 71 -5.04 -17.65 17.44
C THR A 71 -5.93 -17.45 16.21
N ALA A 72 -6.71 -18.47 15.85
CA ALA A 72 -7.62 -18.42 14.71
C ALA A 72 -8.81 -17.48 14.99
N PHE A 73 -9.32 -17.49 16.23
CA PHE A 73 -10.32 -16.54 16.71
C PHE A 73 -9.82 -15.09 16.62
N ALA A 74 -8.62 -14.80 17.14
CA ALA A 74 -8.01 -13.46 17.04
C ALA A 74 -7.83 -13.02 15.57
N HIS A 75 -7.34 -13.92 14.70
CA HIS A 75 -7.23 -13.64 13.27
C HIS A 75 -8.58 -13.29 12.64
N SER A 76 -9.63 -14.05 12.96
CA SER A 76 -10.95 -13.86 12.38
C SER A 76 -11.54 -12.49 12.72
N ILE A 77 -11.45 -12.07 13.99
CA ILE A 77 -11.95 -10.78 14.47
C ILE A 77 -11.14 -9.63 13.86
N MET A 78 -9.81 -9.70 13.95
CA MET A 78 -8.95 -8.67 13.37
C MET A 78 -9.09 -8.59 11.84
N GLY A 79 -9.26 -9.73 11.18
CA GLY A 79 -9.52 -9.82 9.75
C GLY A 79 -10.80 -9.10 9.35
N VAL A 80 -11.90 -9.30 10.08
CA VAL A 80 -13.17 -8.58 9.84
C VAL A 80 -12.98 -7.07 10.03
N ILE A 81 -12.29 -6.64 11.09
CA ILE A 81 -11.98 -5.21 11.30
C ILE A 81 -11.25 -4.64 10.09
N ILE A 82 -10.23 -5.34 9.59
CA ILE A 82 -9.46 -4.91 8.41
C ILE A 82 -10.33 -4.85 7.15
N VAL A 83 -11.21 -5.83 6.93
CA VAL A 83 -12.17 -5.83 5.80
C VAL A 83 -13.08 -4.60 5.89
N ILE A 84 -13.64 -4.31 7.07
CA ILE A 84 -14.49 -3.12 7.28
C ILE A 84 -13.71 -1.84 6.98
N LEU A 85 -12.51 -1.69 7.54
CA LEU A 85 -11.68 -0.49 7.30
C LEU A 85 -11.30 -0.36 5.82
N ALA A 86 -10.96 -1.46 5.14
CA ALA A 86 -10.66 -1.46 3.71
C ALA A 86 -11.85 -1.06 2.84
N VAL A 87 -13.08 -1.40 3.24
CA VAL A 87 -14.32 -1.00 2.54
C VAL A 87 -14.71 0.44 2.82
N ILE A 88 -14.52 0.92 4.06
CA ILE A 88 -14.78 2.33 4.42
C ILE A 88 -13.92 3.29 3.58
N GLN A 89 -12.73 2.85 3.13
CA GLN A 89 -11.83 3.68 2.34
C GLN A 89 -12.45 4.18 1.01
N PRO A 90 -12.94 3.31 0.11
CA PRO A 90 -13.73 3.73 -1.04
C PRO A 90 -14.93 4.62 -0.68
N TRP A 91 -15.69 4.30 0.37
CA TRP A 91 -16.83 5.12 0.80
C TRP A 91 -16.42 6.55 1.16
N MET A 92 -15.37 6.72 1.96
CA MET A 92 -14.83 8.04 2.27
C MET A 92 -14.44 8.81 0.99
N THR A 93 -13.88 8.12 -0.01
CA THR A 93 -13.49 8.78 -1.27
C THR A 93 -14.66 9.17 -2.16
N ILE A 94 -15.80 8.46 -2.09
CA ILE A 94 -17.04 8.85 -2.78
C ILE A 94 -17.58 10.17 -2.18
N PHE A 95 -17.54 10.30 -0.86
CA PHE A 95 -17.92 11.52 -0.14
C PHE A 95 -16.77 12.55 -0.01
N ARG A 96 -15.74 12.42 -0.86
CA ARG A 96 -14.59 13.35 -0.89
C ARG A 96 -15.09 14.77 -1.21
N CYS A 97 -14.69 15.72 -0.39
CA CYS A 97 -14.92 17.14 -0.67
C CYS A 97 -14.04 17.67 -1.83
N HIS A 98 -14.50 18.74 -2.47
CA HIS A 98 -13.76 19.44 -3.54
C HIS A 98 -12.35 19.85 -3.08
N SER A 99 -11.40 20.01 -4.02
CA SER A 99 -9.99 20.35 -3.71
C SER A 99 -9.87 21.62 -2.88
N GLU A 100 -10.66 22.64 -3.22
CA GLU A 100 -10.66 23.96 -2.57
C GLU A 100 -11.48 24.04 -1.26
N SER A 101 -12.05 22.93 -0.80
CA SER A 101 -12.88 22.93 0.41
C SER A 101 -12.05 23.08 1.68
N ARG A 102 -12.53 23.88 2.64
CA ARG A 102 -11.98 23.97 4.01
C ARG A 102 -11.92 22.63 4.75
N PHE A 103 -12.73 21.65 4.34
CA PHE A 103 -12.75 20.30 4.93
C PHE A 103 -11.76 19.33 4.28
N ARG A 104 -11.07 19.73 3.21
CA ARG A 104 -10.09 18.90 2.49
C ARG A 104 -8.94 18.41 3.37
N PRO A 105 -8.37 19.20 4.29
CA PRO A 105 -7.36 18.72 5.22
C PRO A 105 -7.87 17.59 6.14
N ILE A 106 -9.11 17.70 6.63
CA ILE A 106 -9.74 16.69 7.49
C ILE A 106 -9.92 15.39 6.72
N PHE A 107 -10.48 15.45 5.51
CA PHE A 107 -10.60 14.28 4.63
C PHE A 107 -9.24 13.62 4.38
N ASN A 108 -8.23 14.41 3.99
CA ASN A 108 -6.89 13.89 3.71
C ASN A 108 -6.26 13.21 4.93
N TYR A 109 -6.46 13.78 6.13
CA TYR A 109 -5.98 13.21 7.38
C TYR A 109 -6.69 11.90 7.71
N LEU A 110 -8.02 11.88 7.70
CA LEU A 110 -8.80 10.68 8.01
C LEU A 110 -8.52 9.54 7.02
N HIS A 111 -8.59 9.81 5.72
CA HIS A 111 -8.31 8.82 4.67
C HIS A 111 -6.92 8.22 4.82
N ARG A 112 -5.90 9.07 5.07
CA ARG A 112 -4.52 8.63 5.29
C ARG A 112 -4.38 7.78 6.55
N THR A 113 -4.91 8.25 7.68
CA THR A 113 -4.76 7.58 8.98
C THR A 113 -5.44 6.22 8.96
N VAL A 114 -6.68 6.13 8.48
CA VAL A 114 -7.39 4.86 8.33
C VAL A 114 -6.59 3.91 7.43
N GLY A 115 -5.96 4.42 6.36
CA GLY A 115 -5.27 3.58 5.37
C GLY A 115 -3.98 2.98 5.92
N ILE A 116 -3.19 3.82 6.57
CA ILE A 116 -1.95 3.41 7.24
C ILE A 116 -2.28 2.43 8.38
N THR A 117 -3.27 2.74 9.22
CA THR A 117 -3.68 1.85 10.32
C THR A 117 -4.16 0.50 9.79
N THR A 118 -4.97 0.47 8.74
CA THR A 118 -5.44 -0.78 8.11
C THR A 118 -4.27 -1.63 7.63
N TYR A 119 -3.29 -1.01 6.96
CA TYR A 119 -2.13 -1.73 6.45
C TYR A 119 -1.22 -2.23 7.57
N ILE A 120 -0.95 -1.42 8.60
CA ILE A 120 -0.14 -1.84 9.76
C ILE A 120 -0.81 -3.00 10.49
N LEU A 121 -2.14 -2.94 10.71
CA LEU A 121 -2.89 -4.02 11.34
C LEU A 121 -2.89 -5.30 10.49
N SER A 122 -2.76 -5.20 9.17
CA SER A 122 -2.71 -6.39 8.30
C SER A 122 -1.49 -7.28 8.55
N LEU A 123 -0.36 -6.70 8.97
CA LEU A 123 0.86 -7.47 9.26
C LEU A 123 0.65 -8.52 10.36
N PRO A 124 0.23 -8.18 11.59
CA PRO A 124 -0.05 -9.17 12.62
C PRO A 124 -1.20 -10.12 12.23
N VAL A 125 -2.21 -9.67 11.48
CA VAL A 125 -3.29 -10.57 10.99
C VAL A 125 -2.75 -11.67 10.09
N ILE A 126 -1.87 -11.34 9.15
CA ILE A 126 -1.24 -12.34 8.27
C ILE A 126 -0.36 -13.28 9.09
N TRP A 127 0.40 -12.77 10.07
CA TRP A 127 1.17 -13.61 10.98
C TRP A 127 0.30 -14.59 11.76
N LEU A 128 -0.82 -14.15 12.33
CA LEU A 128 -1.78 -15.05 13.00
C LEU A 128 -2.24 -16.15 12.05
N ALA A 129 -2.54 -15.81 10.79
CA ALA A 129 -2.89 -16.78 9.74
C ALA A 129 -1.81 -17.85 9.56
N ILE A 130 -0.55 -17.44 9.47
CA ILE A 130 0.58 -18.35 9.36
C ILE A 130 0.71 -19.24 10.60
N TYR A 131 0.37 -18.77 11.80
CA TYR A 131 0.51 -19.56 13.02
C TYR A 131 -0.58 -20.61 13.24
N PHE A 132 -1.85 -20.31 12.92
CA PHE A 132 -2.94 -21.28 13.14
C PHE A 132 -3.16 -22.21 11.95
N THR A 133 -2.70 -21.86 10.75
CA THR A 133 -2.83 -22.77 9.61
C THR A 133 -1.89 -23.96 9.82
N ASN A 134 -2.41 -25.19 9.81
CA ASN A 134 -1.65 -26.44 9.98
C ASN A 134 -0.49 -26.62 8.96
N SER A 135 -0.37 -25.74 7.97
CA SER A 135 0.71 -25.68 6.99
C SER A 135 1.91 -24.82 7.44
N ALA A 136 1.95 -24.30 8.67
CA ALA A 136 2.96 -23.40 9.26
C ALA A 136 4.40 -23.96 9.35
N THR A 137 5.01 -24.24 8.20
CA THR A 137 6.41 -24.67 8.12
C THR A 137 7.37 -23.56 8.51
N THR A 138 8.61 -23.96 8.85
CA THR A 138 9.75 -23.04 8.93
C THR A 138 9.87 -22.18 7.66
N SER A 139 9.58 -22.74 6.47
CA SER A 139 9.60 -22.00 5.21
C SER A 139 8.52 -20.91 5.13
N ASN A 140 7.28 -21.19 5.55
CA ASN A 140 6.21 -20.19 5.55
C ASN A 140 6.53 -19.03 6.49
N LYS A 141 7.02 -19.35 7.69
CA LYS A 141 7.47 -18.35 8.68
C LYS A 141 8.66 -17.54 8.15
N ALA A 142 9.62 -18.18 7.48
CA ALA A 142 10.77 -17.51 6.88
C ALA A 142 10.35 -16.55 5.76
N ILE A 143 9.44 -16.95 4.87
CA ILE A 143 8.92 -16.07 3.81
C ILE A 143 8.15 -14.89 4.41
N MET A 144 7.31 -15.13 5.41
CA MET A 144 6.57 -14.06 6.07
C MET A 144 7.51 -13.11 6.84
N GLY A 145 8.56 -13.64 7.45
CA GLY A 145 9.66 -12.87 8.06
C GLY A 145 10.40 -12.01 7.04
N ALA A 146 10.77 -12.59 5.90
CA ALA A 146 11.41 -11.90 4.80
C ALA A 146 10.52 -10.77 4.25
N TRP A 147 9.22 -11.03 4.08
CA TRP A 147 8.25 -10.00 3.69
C TRP A 147 8.16 -8.86 4.71
N THR A 148 8.03 -9.19 6.00
CA THR A 148 7.91 -8.19 7.07
C THR A 148 9.16 -7.29 7.12
N GLY A 149 10.36 -7.91 7.03
CA GLY A 149 11.62 -7.18 6.96
C GLY A 149 11.75 -6.34 5.69
N TRP A 150 11.35 -6.89 4.54
CA TRP A 150 11.36 -6.19 3.26
C TRP A 150 10.47 -4.94 3.26
N VAL A 151 9.25 -5.03 3.80
CA VAL A 151 8.34 -3.88 3.92
C VAL A 151 9.00 -2.77 4.74
N VAL A 152 9.55 -3.08 5.91
CA VAL A 152 10.24 -2.07 6.73
C VAL A 152 11.41 -1.47 5.96
N LEU A 153 12.25 -2.31 5.36
CA LEU A 153 13.43 -1.87 4.60
C LEU A 153 13.07 -0.95 3.44
N VAL A 154 12.05 -1.28 2.64
CA VAL A 154 11.68 -0.46 1.48
C VAL A 154 11.09 0.88 1.91
N PHE A 155 10.25 0.91 2.96
CA PHE A 155 9.72 2.18 3.49
C PHE A 155 10.86 3.05 4.04
N VAL A 156 11.80 2.46 4.78
CA VAL A 156 13.00 3.17 5.27
C VAL A 156 13.84 3.69 4.09
N ALA A 157 14.03 2.89 3.03
CA ALA A 157 14.78 3.31 1.85
C ALA A 157 14.12 4.49 1.14
N PHE A 158 12.79 4.49 0.99
CA PHE A 158 12.05 5.63 0.43
C PHE A 158 12.14 6.87 1.33
N GLU A 159 11.96 6.74 2.64
CA GLU A 159 12.09 7.88 3.58
C GLU A 159 13.52 8.43 3.60
N ALA A 160 14.53 7.55 3.58
CA ALA A 160 15.92 7.96 3.48
C ALA A 160 16.17 8.72 2.18
N LEU A 161 15.68 8.21 1.04
CA LEU A 161 15.77 8.89 -0.26
C LEU A 161 15.13 10.28 -0.20
N GLU A 162 13.90 10.40 0.31
CA GLU A 162 13.23 11.69 0.48
C GLU A 162 14.03 12.64 1.37
N PHE A 163 14.53 12.15 2.52
CA PHE A 163 15.33 12.94 3.43
C PHE A 163 16.64 13.43 2.81
N PHE A 164 17.37 12.56 2.11
CA PHE A 164 18.63 12.90 1.44
C PHE A 164 18.44 13.99 0.38
N PHE A 165 17.40 13.88 -0.45
CA PHE A 165 17.11 14.87 -1.49
C PHE A 165 16.49 16.15 -0.92
N LYS A 166 15.74 16.08 0.18
CA LYS A 166 15.25 17.27 0.90
C LYS A 166 16.41 18.07 1.53
N LYS A 167 17.35 17.40 2.19
CA LYS A 167 18.51 18.03 2.84
C LYS A 167 19.40 18.78 1.84
N LYS A 168 19.49 18.31 0.61
CA LYS A 168 20.24 19.00 -0.45
C LYS A 168 19.54 20.25 -1.02
N GLY A 169 18.42 20.70 -0.42
CA GLY A 169 17.77 21.98 -0.75
C GLY A 169 16.95 21.99 -2.03
N PHE A 170 16.44 20.82 -2.46
CA PHE A 170 15.79 20.65 -3.77
C PHE A 170 14.25 20.68 -3.74
N GLU A 171 13.64 21.13 -2.64
CA GLU A 171 12.25 21.57 -2.72
C GLU A 171 12.27 23.03 -3.17
N GLU A 172 11.91 23.28 -4.44
CA GLU A 172 11.44 24.60 -4.83
C GLU A 172 10.34 25.02 -3.84
N PRO A 173 10.43 26.20 -3.22
CA PRO A 173 9.26 26.77 -2.58
C PRO A 173 8.18 26.86 -3.64
N LEU A 174 6.92 26.62 -3.25
CA LEU A 174 5.76 26.77 -4.12
C LEU A 174 5.70 28.23 -4.63
N SER A 175 6.42 28.53 -5.71
CA SER A 175 6.46 29.85 -6.31
C SER A 175 5.20 30.01 -7.14
N ILE A 176 4.35 30.94 -6.71
CA ILE A 176 3.34 31.55 -7.55
C ILE A 176 4.12 32.14 -8.73
N GLU A 177 4.02 31.47 -9.88
CA GLU A 177 4.75 31.78 -11.10
C GLU A 177 4.20 33.08 -11.68
N PHE A 178 4.99 34.16 -11.62
CA PHE A 178 4.85 35.29 -12.53
C PHE A 178 5.76 34.98 -13.71
N ASP A 179 5.14 34.67 -14.83
CA ASP A 179 5.76 34.18 -16.06
C ASP A 179 6.75 35.21 -16.63
N MET A 180 8.04 34.84 -16.69
CA MET A 180 9.08 35.55 -17.43
C MET A 180 10.02 34.50 -18.03
N ASP A 181 9.82 34.25 -19.32
CA ASP A 181 10.57 33.31 -20.16
C ASP A 181 12.07 33.67 -20.22
N TYR A 182 12.89 32.84 -19.56
CA TYR A 182 14.32 32.75 -19.81
C TYR A 182 14.69 31.26 -19.86
N PRO A 183 15.48 30.81 -20.86
CA PRO A 183 15.89 29.41 -20.94
C PRO A 183 17.01 29.15 -19.92
N THR A 184 16.65 28.91 -18.67
CA THR A 184 17.56 28.47 -17.61
C THR A 184 17.65 26.94 -17.61
N VAL A 185 18.80 26.40 -18.04
CA VAL A 185 19.13 24.99 -17.79
C VAL A 185 19.38 24.83 -16.28
N HIS A 186 18.34 24.49 -15.52
CA HIS A 186 18.45 24.31 -14.08
C HIS A 186 19.30 23.06 -13.76
N PRO A 187 20.36 23.17 -12.92
CA PRO A 187 21.08 22.01 -12.38
C PRO A 187 20.18 21.09 -11.53
N GLY A 188 18.97 21.53 -11.19
CA GLY A 188 17.90 20.72 -10.60
C GLY A 188 17.35 19.63 -11.52
N SER A 189 17.53 19.70 -12.85
CA SER A 189 16.97 18.73 -13.80
C SER A 189 17.63 17.35 -13.77
N GLN A 190 18.95 17.27 -13.62
CA GLN A 190 19.67 15.98 -13.58
C GLN A 190 19.48 15.27 -12.24
N THR A 191 19.48 16.03 -11.15
CA THR A 191 19.31 15.52 -9.78
C THR A 191 17.86 15.08 -9.51
N SER A 192 16.86 15.82 -10.03
CA SER A 192 15.45 15.40 -9.99
C SER A 192 15.20 14.16 -10.85
N ARG A 193 15.84 14.06 -12.02
CA ARG A 193 15.85 12.82 -12.83
C ARG A 193 16.46 11.66 -12.07
N LEU A 194 17.59 11.84 -11.40
CA LEU A 194 18.22 10.79 -10.58
C LEU A 194 17.28 10.32 -9.46
N LYS A 195 16.70 11.24 -8.67
CA LYS A 195 15.72 10.90 -7.61
C LYS A 195 14.58 10.07 -8.18
N THR A 196 14.01 10.54 -9.28
CA THR A 196 12.89 9.89 -9.97
C THR A 196 13.26 8.49 -10.45
N THR A 197 14.42 8.32 -11.08
CA THR A 197 14.94 7.01 -11.50
C THR A 197 15.12 6.06 -10.32
N LEU A 198 15.68 6.54 -9.20
CA LEU A 198 15.85 5.74 -7.99
C LEU A 198 14.50 5.34 -7.38
N GLN A 199 13.52 6.24 -7.35
CA GLN A 199 12.16 5.92 -6.91
C GLN A 199 11.55 4.81 -7.78
N TYR A 200 11.60 4.94 -9.11
CA TYR A 200 11.09 3.91 -10.02
C TYR A 200 11.79 2.57 -9.86
N PHE A 201 13.12 2.57 -9.69
CA PHE A 201 13.89 1.37 -9.42
C PHE A 201 13.43 0.69 -8.12
N LEU A 202 13.32 1.45 -7.02
CA LEU A 202 12.84 0.93 -5.73
C LEU A 202 11.42 0.38 -5.83
N LEU A 203 10.52 1.06 -6.56
CA LEU A 203 9.15 0.59 -6.78
C LEU A 203 9.11 -0.69 -7.60
N GLY A 204 9.85 -0.75 -8.72
CA GLY A 204 9.92 -1.95 -9.55
C GLY A 204 10.50 -3.14 -8.78
N PHE A 205 11.56 -2.91 -8.01
CA PHE A 205 12.16 -3.93 -7.16
C PHE A 205 11.21 -4.37 -6.03
N HIS A 206 10.48 -3.43 -5.41
CA HIS A 206 9.43 -3.74 -4.45
C HIS A 206 8.36 -4.64 -5.04
N ILE A 207 7.82 -4.32 -6.21
CA ILE A 207 6.77 -5.12 -6.87
C ILE A 207 7.30 -6.53 -7.15
N LEU A 208 8.52 -6.66 -7.67
CA LEU A 208 9.13 -7.96 -7.97
C LEU A 208 9.30 -8.82 -6.70
N VAL A 209 9.87 -8.26 -5.63
CA VAL A 209 10.04 -8.96 -4.35
C VAL A 209 8.69 -9.33 -3.74
N SER A 210 7.73 -8.40 -3.74
CA SER A 210 6.40 -8.62 -3.16
C SER A 210 5.64 -9.73 -3.88
N LEU A 211 5.66 -9.72 -5.23
CA LEU A 211 5.04 -10.78 -6.03
C LEU A 211 5.75 -12.11 -5.85
N GLY A 212 7.09 -12.13 -5.87
CA GLY A 212 7.87 -13.34 -5.66
C GLY A 212 7.58 -14.01 -4.32
N LEU A 213 7.60 -13.24 -3.22
CA LEU A 213 7.29 -13.73 -1.88
C LEU A 213 5.82 -14.15 -1.74
N ALA A 214 4.88 -13.38 -2.32
CA ALA A 214 3.46 -13.72 -2.30
C ALA A 214 3.17 -15.04 -3.04
N ILE A 215 3.72 -15.21 -4.25
CA ILE A 215 3.57 -16.43 -5.05
C ILE A 215 4.22 -17.61 -4.33
N ALA A 216 5.43 -17.45 -3.80
CA ALA A 216 6.10 -18.51 -3.05
C ALA A 216 5.26 -18.97 -1.84
N LEU A 217 4.70 -18.03 -1.09
CA LEU A 217 3.83 -18.34 0.06
C LEU A 217 2.54 -19.05 -0.38
N ILE A 218 1.91 -18.59 -1.46
CA ILE A 218 0.71 -19.22 -2.03
C ILE A 218 1.00 -20.66 -2.45
N VAL A 219 2.09 -20.89 -3.18
CA VAL A 219 2.48 -22.23 -3.66
C VAL A 219 2.80 -23.18 -2.50
N LEU A 220 3.47 -22.70 -1.45
CA LEU A 220 3.76 -23.54 -0.29
C LEU A 220 2.52 -23.91 0.51
N ILE A 221 1.56 -22.99 0.61
CA ILE A 221 0.27 -23.26 1.25
C ILE A 221 -0.56 -24.22 0.36
N SER A 222 -0.62 -23.99 -0.94
CA SER A 222 -1.45 -24.77 -1.86
C SER A 222 -0.99 -26.22 -2.01
N LYS A 223 0.33 -26.49 -1.92
CA LYS A 223 0.86 -27.87 -1.93
C LYS A 223 0.45 -28.70 -0.71
N ARG A 224 -0.20 -28.09 0.29
CA ARG A 224 -0.55 -28.70 1.57
C ARG A 224 -2.04 -28.62 1.89
N LEU A 225 -2.84 -28.06 0.99
CA LEU A 225 -4.30 -28.13 1.00
C LEU A 225 -4.74 -29.36 0.21
#